data_AF-A0A959QA52-F1
#
_entry.id   AF-A0A959QA52-F1
#
_cell.length_a   1.000
_cell.length_b   1.000
_cell.length_c   1.000
_cell.angle_alpha   90.00
_cell.angle_beta   90.00
_cell.angle_gamma   90.00
#
_symmetry.space_group_name_H-M   'P 1'
#
loop_
_entity.id
_entity.type
_entity.pdbx_description
1 polymer ?
#
loop_
_entity_poly.entity_id
_entity_poly.type
_entity_poly.pdbx_seq_one_letter_code
_entity_poly.pdbx_strand_id
1 'polypeptide(L)'
;AFDEYLVAYRNREHALAPGQQKSVISSNGIFYPVILADGKVAGTWKRTFRGPRAIIETTALGKLPELEEAAASFASFWEKTPELS
;
A
#
# COMPACT_ATOMS: atom_id res chain seq x y z
N ALA A 1 16.94 4.61 14.07
CA ALA A 1 17.41 3.81 12.93
C ALA A 1 16.17 3.40 12.15
N PHE A 2 16.12 3.70 10.85
CA PHE A 2 14.97 3.37 10.01
C PHE A 2 15.14 1.96 9.48
N ASP A 3 14.16 1.11 9.74
CA ASP A 3 14.11 -0.25 9.23
C ASP A 3 13.47 -0.24 7.84
N GLU A 4 14.13 -0.85 6.86
CA GLU A 4 13.80 -0.81 5.44
C GLU A 4 12.51 -1.60 5.09
N TYR A 5 11.82 -2.15 6.09
CA TYR A 5 10.62 -2.97 5.90
C TYR A 5 9.34 -2.18 5.52
N LEU A 6 9.35 -0.85 5.60
CA LEU A 6 8.19 -0.02 5.21
C LEU A 6 8.30 0.60 3.82
N VAL A 7 9.45 0.47 3.16
CA VAL A 7 9.56 0.80 1.75
C VAL A 7 9.23 -0.48 1.00
N ALA A 8 7.98 -0.54 0.53
CA ALA A 8 7.47 -1.47 -0.46
C ALA A 8 8.61 -2.06 -1.32
N TYR A 9 8.77 -3.39 -1.24
CA TYR A 9 9.81 -4.14 -1.94
C TYR A 9 10.12 -3.55 -3.32
N ARG A 10 11.32 -2.97 -3.36
CA ARG A 10 11.91 -2.10 -4.36
C ARG A 10 12.34 -2.84 -5.64
N ASN A 11 11.52 -3.73 -6.22
CA ASN A 11 11.79 -4.21 -7.58
C ASN A 11 10.66 -5.05 -8.19
N ARG A 12 9.80 -4.50 -9.08
CA ARG A 12 8.81 -5.31 -9.83
C ARG A 12 8.44 -4.77 -11.21
N GLU A 13 9.43 -4.50 -12.05
CA GLU A 13 9.18 -4.38 -13.51
C GLU A 13 8.55 -5.65 -14.11
N HIS A 14 8.57 -6.78 -13.38
CA HIS A 14 8.03 -8.08 -13.79
C HIS A 14 6.63 -8.43 -13.23
N ALA A 15 6.04 -7.64 -12.33
CA ALA A 15 4.75 -7.99 -11.69
C ALA A 15 3.53 -7.20 -12.23
N LEU A 16 3.74 -6.34 -13.22
CA LEU A 16 2.68 -5.53 -13.83
C LEU A 16 2.19 -6.21 -15.10
N ALA A 17 0.92 -6.61 -15.12
CA ALA A 17 0.28 -7.04 -16.36
C ALA A 17 0.31 -5.88 -17.39
N PRO A 18 0.50 -6.16 -18.70
CA PRO A 18 0.46 -5.15 -19.74
C PRO A 18 -0.91 -4.45 -19.72
N GLY A 19 -0.96 -3.23 -19.19
CA GLY A 19 -2.20 -2.46 -19.00
C GLY A 19 -2.33 -1.75 -17.65
N GLN A 20 -1.67 -2.23 -16.59
CA GLN A 20 -1.75 -1.61 -15.24
C GLN A 20 -0.67 -0.54 -14.96
N GLN A 21 0.29 -0.37 -15.87
CA GLN A 21 1.44 0.53 -15.68
C GLN A 21 1.03 1.99 -15.45
N LYS A 22 -0.04 2.48 -16.10
CA LYS A 22 -0.52 3.87 -15.94
C LYS A 22 -1.18 4.15 -14.57
N SER A 23 -1.61 3.12 -13.84
CA SER A 23 -2.26 3.31 -12.53
C SER A 23 -1.26 3.25 -11.36
N VAL A 24 -0.01 2.84 -11.62
CA VAL A 24 1.01 2.57 -10.59
C VAL A 24 2.20 3.54 -10.71
N ILE A 25 2.37 4.17 -11.86
CA ILE A 25 3.46 5.13 -12.12
C ILE A 25 2.84 6.47 -12.52
N SER A 26 3.07 7.50 -11.72
CA SER A 26 2.74 8.88 -12.09
C SER A 26 3.63 9.36 -13.24
N SER A 27 3.18 10.39 -13.98
CA SER A 27 3.92 10.99 -15.10
C SER A 27 5.32 11.51 -14.75
N ASN A 28 5.63 11.70 -13.46
CA ASN A 28 6.93 12.17 -12.96
C ASN A 28 7.78 11.04 -12.32
N GLY A 29 7.44 9.77 -12.53
CA GLY A 29 8.20 8.63 -12.02
C GLY A 29 7.99 8.32 -10.53
N ILE A 30 7.03 8.97 -9.86
CA ILE A 30 6.61 8.61 -8.50
C ILE A 30 5.67 7.41 -8.59
N PHE A 31 5.99 6.35 -7.84
CA PHE A 31 5.14 5.17 -7.73
C PHE A 31 3.97 5.44 -6.79
N TYR A 32 2.76 5.10 -7.21
CA TYR A 32 1.60 5.08 -6.32
C TYR A 32 1.73 3.93 -5.31
N PRO A 33 1.19 4.10 -4.08
CA PRO A 33 1.19 3.01 -3.11
C PRO A 33 0.35 1.83 -3.62
N VAL A 34 0.96 0.65 -3.67
CA VAL A 34 0.33 -0.59 -4.11
C VAL A 34 0.17 -1.56 -2.95
N ILE A 35 -0.89 -2.36 -3.01
CA ILE A 35 -1.08 -3.52 -2.16
C ILE A 35 -0.50 -4.71 -2.92
N LEU A 36 0.36 -5.48 -2.25
CA LEU A 36 0.98 -6.67 -2.83
C LEU A 36 0.47 -7.91 -2.10
N ALA A 37 0.06 -8.92 -2.87
CA ALA A 37 -0.25 -10.26 -2.37
C ALA A 37 0.46 -11.28 -3.27
N ASP A 38 1.13 -12.26 -2.66
CA ASP A 38 1.85 -13.33 -3.37
C ASP A 38 2.77 -12.85 -4.51
N GLY A 39 3.51 -11.77 -4.27
CA GLY A 39 4.43 -11.27 -5.29
C GLY A 39 3.76 -10.43 -6.41
N LYS A 40 2.44 -10.23 -6.37
CA LYS A 40 1.66 -9.53 -7.42
C LYS A 40 0.93 -8.31 -6.88
N VAL A 41 0.64 -7.35 -7.76
CA VAL A 41 -0.21 -6.20 -7.41
C VAL A 41 -1.64 -6.69 -7.21
N ALA A 42 -2.15 -6.50 -6.01
CA ALA A 42 -3.49 -6.90 -5.60
C ALA A 42 -4.41 -5.69 -5.35
N GLY A 43 -3.91 -4.48 -5.51
CA GLY A 43 -4.68 -3.26 -5.35
C GLY A 43 -3.80 -2.02 -5.22
N THR A 44 -4.45 -0.89 -4.96
CA THR A 44 -3.79 0.35 -4.58
C THR A 44 -4.29 0.79 -3.21
N TRP A 45 -3.52 1.66 -2.57
CA TRP A 45 -3.94 2.26 -1.31
C TRP A 45 -3.50 3.72 -1.24
N LYS A 46 -4.15 4.44 -0.33
CA LYS A 46 -3.81 5.80 0.03
C LYS A 46 -3.90 5.97 1.53
N ARG A 47 -3.04 6.85 2.05
CA ARG A 47 -2.98 7.18 3.46
C ARG A 47 -3.31 8.64 3.71
N THR A 48 -4.10 8.89 4.75
CA THR A 48 -4.33 10.22 5.31
C THR A 48 -4.17 10.17 6.83
N PHE A 49 -3.34 11.05 7.40
CA PHE A 49 -3.25 11.21 8.85
C PHE A 49 -4.23 12.29 9.33
N ARG A 50 -5.04 11.95 10.34
CA ARG A 50 -5.99 12.88 10.98
C ARG A 50 -5.89 12.75 12.51
N GLY A 51 -5.09 13.62 13.12
CA GLY A 51 -4.81 13.57 14.55
C GLY A 51 -4.19 12.21 14.95
N PRO A 52 -4.80 11.46 15.89
CA PRO A 52 -4.29 10.15 16.31
C PRO A 52 -4.60 9.04 15.30
N ARG A 53 -5.29 9.32 14.19
CA ARG A 53 -5.76 8.31 13.24
C ARG A 53 -4.93 8.26 11.97
N ALA A 54 -4.71 7.04 11.49
CA ALA A 54 -4.20 6.74 10.16
C ALA A 54 -5.34 6.15 9.33
N ILE A 55 -5.90 6.97 8.46
CA ILE A 55 -6.95 6.57 7.52
C ILE A 55 -6.26 5.93 6.31
N ILE A 56 -6.63 4.69 6.01
CA ILE A 56 -6.05 3.87 4.95
C ILE A 56 -7.19 3.52 4.00
N GLU A 57 -7.19 4.18 2.85
CA GLU A 57 -8.16 3.98 1.78
C GLU A 57 -7.61 2.89 0.85
N THR A 58 -8.40 1.86 0.54
CA THR A 58 -7.92 0.74 -0.28
C THR A 58 -8.82 0.45 -1.47
N THR A 59 -8.20 0.14 -2.61
CA THR A 59 -8.88 -0.37 -3.80
C THR A 59 -8.30 -1.75 -4.11
N ALA A 60 -8.90 -2.79 -3.52
CA ALA A 60 -8.47 -4.17 -3.70
C ALA A 60 -9.08 -4.79 -4.97
N LEU A 61 -8.29 -5.60 -5.68
CA LEU A 61 -8.71 -6.37 -6.86
C LEU A 61 -9.40 -7.69 -6.48
N GLY A 62 -9.44 -8.03 -5.19
CA GLY A 62 -10.03 -9.26 -4.68
C GLY A 62 -10.04 -9.29 -3.15
N LYS A 63 -10.42 -10.43 -2.56
CA LYS A 63 -10.37 -10.63 -1.10
C LYS A 63 -8.92 -10.70 -0.64
N LEU A 64 -8.59 -9.89 0.35
CA LEU A 64 -7.28 -9.83 0.99
C LEU A 64 -7.46 -10.05 2.49
N PRO A 65 -7.39 -11.30 2.98
CA PRO A 65 -7.71 -11.64 4.37
C PRO A 65 -6.77 -10.95 5.37
N GLU A 66 -5.54 -10.64 4.96
CA GLU A 66 -4.52 -10.00 5.80
C GLU A 66 -4.53 -8.46 5.73
N LEU A 67 -5.48 -7.86 4.98
CA LEU A 67 -5.48 -6.41 4.73
C LEU A 67 -5.67 -5.60 6.02
N GLU A 68 -6.56 -6.05 6.89
CA GLU A 68 -6.84 -5.36 8.16
C GLU A 68 -5.65 -5.38 9.11
N GLU A 69 -4.99 -6.53 9.23
CA GLU A 69 -3.79 -6.68 10.05
C GLU A 69 -2.62 -5.85 9.51
N ALA A 70 -2.42 -5.85 8.19
CA ALA A 70 -1.41 -5.03 7.54
C ALA A 70 -1.67 -3.53 7.77
N ALA A 71 -2.92 -3.09 7.68
CA ALA A 71 -3.32 -1.71 7.95
C ALA A 71 -3.11 -1.33 9.42
N ALA A 72 -3.40 -2.24 10.35
CA ALA A 72 -3.15 -2.05 11.77
C ALA A 72 -1.65 -1.93 12.10
N SER A 73 -0.83 -2.82 11.53
CA SER A 73 0.63 -2.78 11.67
C SER A 73 1.20 -1.45 11.16
N PHE A 74 0.73 -0.99 9.99
CA PHE A 74 1.11 0.31 9.45
C PHE A 74 0.75 1.46 10.41
N ALA A 75 -0.48 1.48 10.95
CA ALA A 75 -0.90 2.54 11.85
C ALA A 75 -0.10 2.51 13.18
N SER A 76 0.13 1.32 13.73
CA SER A 76 0.92 1.13 14.95
C SER A 76 2.35 1.61 14.80
N PHE A 77 2.99 1.37 13.65
CA PHE A 77 4.33 1.89 13.36
C PHE A 77 4.40 3.43 13.47
N TRP A 78 3.32 4.11 13.09
CA TRP A 78 3.20 5.57 13.18
C TRP A 78 2.60 6.07 14.50
N GLU A 79 2.45 5.20 15.50
CA GLU A 79 1.80 5.51 16.78
C GLU A 79 0.38 6.08 16.59
N LYS A 80 -0.36 5.51 15.64
CA LYS A 80 -1.72 5.92 15.26
C LYS A 80 -2.70 4.76 15.36
N THR A 81 -3.98 5.11 15.49
CA THR A 81 -5.11 4.17 15.39
C THR A 81 -5.47 3.96 13.91
N PRO A 82 -5.55 2.71 13.42
CA PRO A 82 -5.95 2.43 12.05
C PRO A 82 -7.43 2.74 11.81
N GLU A 83 -7.74 3.29 10.65
CA GLU A 83 -9.10 3.46 10.15
C GLU A 83 -9.12 3.05 8.67
N LEU A 84 -9.77 1.94 8.34
CA LEU A 84 -9.91 1.48 6.95
C LEU A 84 -11.12 2.12 6.29
N SER A 85 -10.96 2.57 5.05
CA SER A 85 -12.01 3.18 4.23
C SER A 85 -12.00 2.68 2.78
#